data_AF-A0A2V7T0W4-F1
#
_entry.id   AF-A0A2V7T0W4-F1
#
_cell.length_a   1.000
_cell.length_b   1.000
_cell.length_c   1.000
_cell.angle_alpha   90.00
_cell.angle_beta   90.00
_cell.angle_gamma   90.00
#
_symmetry.space_group_name_H-M   'P 1'
#
loop_
_entity.id
_entity.type
_entity.pdbx_description
1 polymer ?
#
loop_
_entity_poly.entity_id
_entity_poly.type
_entity_poly.pdbx_seq_one_letter_code
_entity_poly.pdbx_strand_id
1 'polypeptide(L)'
;MSSSPGSKRLLVAFLVAPLAAPIAYVLGTLTVESFAHRSTPSVSSALDLVIGVFTLGAPCAYLAALVVGAPIYFVLRRLGLLNRGTIWLAGAAIGAAGALVLAPYLRGDPFSIRFPWWVAALLGLVSAEVFWWIRSGHLPGETR
;
A
#
# COMPACT_ATOMS: atom_id res chain seq x y z
N MET A 1 -27.30 8.78 -4.16
CA MET A 1 -27.19 7.42 -4.77
C MET A 1 -25.89 7.37 -5.55
N SER A 2 -24.82 6.79 -5.00
CA SER A 2 -23.54 6.70 -5.72
C SER A 2 -23.64 5.64 -6.82
N SER A 3 -23.44 6.03 -8.07
CA SER A 3 -23.32 5.12 -9.21
C SER A 3 -22.29 4.04 -8.90
N SER A 4 -22.62 2.78 -9.18
CA SER A 4 -21.67 1.67 -9.07
C SER A 4 -20.47 2.01 -9.95
N PRO A 5 -19.22 2.02 -9.44
CA PRO A 5 -18.07 2.12 -10.31
C PRO A 5 -18.16 0.99 -11.34
N GLY A 6 -17.90 1.30 -12.61
CA GLY A 6 -17.88 0.27 -13.65
C GLY A 6 -16.89 -0.83 -13.28
N SER A 7 -17.25 -2.10 -13.51
CA SER A 7 -16.46 -3.26 -13.08
C SER A 7 -14.98 -3.17 -13.48
N LYS A 8 -14.69 -2.56 -14.63
CA LYS A 8 -13.33 -2.28 -15.12
C LYS A 8 -12.53 -1.39 -14.16
N ARG A 9 -13.12 -0.31 -13.64
CA ARG A 9 -12.43 0.62 -12.70
C ARG A 9 -12.12 -0.05 -11.37
N LEU A 10 -13.03 -0.90 -10.90
CA LEU A 10 -12.79 -1.65 -9.67
C LEU A 10 -11.63 -2.64 -9.82
N LEU A 11 -11.55 -3.35 -10.96
CA LEU A 11 -10.44 -4.24 -11.27
C LEU A 11 -9.11 -3.47 -11.33
N VAL A 12 -9.08 -2.33 -12.02
CA VAL A 12 -7.87 -1.48 -12.07
C VAL A 12 -7.47 -1.00 -10.68
N ALA A 13 -8.44 -0.62 -9.83
CA ALA A 13 -8.15 -0.21 -8.45
C ALA A 13 -7.48 -1.34 -7.65
N PHE A 14 -7.97 -2.58 -7.75
CA PHE A 14 -7.35 -3.74 -7.08
C PHE A 14 -5.99 -4.13 -7.67
N LEU A 15 -5.74 -3.85 -8.95
CA LEU A 15 -4.46 -4.14 -9.59
C LEU A 15 -3.39 -3.09 -9.26
N VAL A 16 -3.75 -1.81 -9.20
CA VAL A 16 -2.78 -0.71 -9.08
C VAL A 16 -2.54 -0.31 -7.62
N ALA A 17 -3.58 -0.28 -6.79
CA ALA A 17 -3.46 0.21 -5.42
C ALA A 17 -2.43 -0.54 -4.54
N PRO A 18 -2.27 -1.89 -4.66
CA PRO A 18 -1.27 -2.60 -3.87
C PRO A 18 0.17 -2.18 -4.18
N LEU A 19 0.44 -1.69 -5.40
CA LEU A 19 1.77 -1.20 -5.81
C LEU A 19 2.13 0.14 -5.15
N ALA A 20 1.15 0.89 -4.67
CA ALA A 20 1.40 2.18 -4.04
C ALA A 20 2.23 2.03 -2.75
N ALA A 21 2.03 0.95 -1.99
CA ALA A 21 2.79 0.66 -0.77
C ALA A 21 4.30 0.43 -1.04
N PRO A 22 4.73 -0.52 -1.89
CA PRO A 22 6.16 -0.71 -2.18
C PRO A 22 6.79 0.52 -2.83
N ILE A 23 6.07 1.22 -3.73
CA ILE A 23 6.57 2.47 -4.33
C ILE A 23 6.80 3.54 -3.26
N ALA A 24 5.81 3.78 -2.39
CA ALA A 24 5.91 4.77 -1.32
C ALA A 24 7.02 4.43 -0.32
N TYR A 25 7.23 3.15 -0.03
CA TYR A 25 8.31 2.71 0.83
C TYR A 25 9.70 2.99 0.23
N VAL A 26 9.90 2.64 -1.05
CA VAL A 26 11.17 2.92 -1.76
C VAL A 26 11.43 4.43 -1.79
N LEU A 27 10.46 5.22 -2.24
CA LEU A 27 10.60 6.68 -2.32
C LEU A 27 10.85 7.29 -0.95
N GLY A 28 10.12 6.86 0.08
CA GLY A 28 10.31 7.35 1.45
C GLY A 28 11.71 7.04 1.99
N THR A 29 12.20 5.83 1.74
CA THR A 29 13.54 5.40 2.20
C THR A 29 14.64 6.20 1.51
N LEU A 30 14.60 6.32 0.17
CA LEU A 30 15.56 7.11 -0.60
C LEU A 30 15.54 8.59 -0.19
N THR A 31 14.35 9.13 0.10
CA THR A 31 14.20 10.51 0.57
C THR A 31 14.85 10.70 1.94
N VAL A 32 14.57 9.81 2.90
CA VAL A 32 15.14 9.87 4.25
C VAL A 32 16.66 9.73 4.21
N GLU A 33 17.19 8.80 3.42
CA GLU A 33 18.64 8.63 3.26
C GLU A 33 19.31 9.90 2.71
N SER A 34 18.70 10.51 1.68
CA SER A 34 19.21 11.74 1.06
C SER A 34 19.28 12.90 2.05
N PHE A 35 18.27 13.04 2.93
CA PHE A 35 18.26 14.09 3.96
C PHE A 35 19.18 13.79 5.14
N ALA A 36 19.27 12.53 5.56
CA ALA A 36 20.02 12.14 6.75
C ALA A 36 21.55 12.13 6.53
N HIS A 37 22.02 11.70 5.36
CA HIS A 37 23.46 11.48 5.14
C HIS A 37 24.16 12.59 4.35
N ARG A 38 23.42 13.63 3.88
CA ARG A 38 23.91 14.68 2.95
C ARG A 38 24.71 14.13 1.76
N SER A 39 24.53 12.86 1.45
CA SER A 39 25.28 12.08 0.48
C SER A 39 24.26 11.44 -0.44
N THR A 40 24.45 11.55 -1.75
CA THR A 40 23.57 10.91 -2.72
C THR A 40 23.69 9.40 -2.56
N PRO A 41 22.58 8.66 -2.31
CA PRO A 41 22.62 7.21 -2.24
C PRO A 41 23.21 6.66 -3.54
N SER A 42 24.06 5.64 -3.43
CA SER A 42 24.66 5.03 -4.62
C SER A 42 23.55 4.40 -5.48
N VAL A 43 23.67 4.51 -6.81
CA VAL A 43 22.68 3.95 -7.74
C VAL A 43 22.51 2.44 -7.53
N SER A 44 23.59 1.73 -7.18
CA SER A 44 23.54 0.31 -6.85
C SER A 44 22.71 0.03 -5.59
N SER A 45 22.91 0.80 -4.51
CA SER A 45 22.13 0.64 -3.28
C SER A 45 20.64 0.92 -3.50
N ALA A 46 20.31 1.91 -4.33
CA ALA A 46 18.93 2.22 -4.69
C ALA A 46 18.28 1.09 -5.49
N LEU A 47 19.02 0.47 -6.43
CA LEU A 47 18.55 -0.68 -7.20
C LEU A 47 18.35 -1.91 -6.32
N ASP A 48 19.28 -2.21 -5.41
CA ASP A 48 19.15 -3.33 -4.47
C ASP A 48 17.91 -3.18 -3.58
N LEU A 49 17.64 -1.95 -3.11
CA LEU A 49 16.41 -1.64 -2.37
C LEU A 49 15.16 -1.88 -3.20
N VAL A 50 15.13 -1.40 -4.45
CA VAL A 50 13.99 -1.63 -5.36
C VAL A 50 13.77 -3.11 -5.58
N ILE A 51 14.82 -3.86 -5.90
CA ILE A 51 14.73 -5.30 -6.15
C ILE A 51 14.25 -6.02 -4.89
N GLY A 52 14.82 -5.74 -3.72
CA GLY A 52 14.40 -6.37 -2.46
C GLY A 52 12.95 -6.08 -2.08
N VAL A 53 12.51 -4.82 -2.24
CA VAL A 53 11.14 -4.42 -1.92
C VAL A 53 10.14 -4.98 -2.90
N PHE A 54 10.44 -5.03 -4.20
CA PHE A 54 9.50 -5.56 -5.19
C PHE A 54 9.47 -7.09 -5.25
N THR A 55 10.55 -7.78 -4.90
CA THR A 55 10.58 -9.26 -4.86
C THR A 55 9.74 -9.84 -3.72
N LEU A 56 9.74 -9.21 -2.54
CA LEU A 56 8.96 -9.68 -1.38
C LEU A 56 7.76 -8.79 -1.07
N GLY A 57 7.96 -7.47 -1.06
CA GLY A 57 6.94 -6.50 -0.67
C GLY A 57 5.75 -6.43 -1.63
N ALA A 58 5.98 -6.47 -2.96
CA ALA A 58 4.88 -6.41 -3.92
C ALA A 58 3.98 -7.67 -3.85
N PRO A 59 4.49 -8.91 -3.86
CA PRO A 59 3.67 -10.11 -3.63
C PRO A 59 2.89 -10.06 -2.31
N CYS A 60 3.53 -9.65 -1.21
CA CYS A 60 2.86 -9.50 0.08
C CYS A 60 1.73 -8.46 0.03
N ALA A 61 1.95 -7.32 -0.62
CA ALA A 61 0.93 -6.28 -0.77
C ALA A 61 -0.26 -6.76 -1.60
N TYR A 62 -0.02 -7.50 -2.70
CA TYR A 62 -1.10 -8.09 -3.49
C TYR A 62 -1.87 -9.15 -2.70
N LEU A 63 -1.20 -10.03 -1.98
CA LEU A 63 -1.86 -11.02 -1.13
C LEU A 63 -2.72 -10.35 -0.06
N ALA A 64 -2.19 -9.36 0.64
CA ALA A 64 -2.96 -8.61 1.64
C ALA A 64 -4.20 -7.93 1.02
N ALA A 65 -4.04 -7.31 -0.16
CA ALA A 65 -5.14 -6.62 -0.84
C ALA A 65 -6.20 -7.59 -1.38
N LEU A 66 -5.82 -8.71 -1.99
CA LEU A 66 -6.76 -9.64 -2.62
C LEU A 66 -7.39 -10.61 -1.63
N VAL A 67 -6.62 -11.13 -0.68
CA VAL A 67 -7.10 -12.12 0.30
C VAL A 67 -7.87 -11.45 1.43
N VAL A 68 -7.46 -10.25 1.86
CA VAL A 68 -8.07 -9.58 3.02
C VAL A 68 -8.82 -8.31 2.58
N GLY A 69 -8.18 -7.45 1.80
CA GLY A 69 -8.77 -6.18 1.35
C GLY A 69 -10.03 -6.34 0.51
N ALA A 70 -10.06 -7.27 -0.45
CA ALA A 70 -11.21 -7.47 -1.32
C ALA A 70 -12.44 -7.99 -0.57
N PRO A 71 -12.35 -9.04 0.29
CA PRO A 71 -13.48 -9.42 1.14
C PRO A 71 -13.98 -8.29 2.03
N ILE A 72 -13.09 -7.56 2.70
CA ILE A 72 -13.47 -6.41 3.55
C ILE A 72 -14.22 -5.36 2.72
N TYR A 73 -13.73 -5.05 1.53
CA TYR A 73 -14.39 -4.14 0.60
C TYR A 73 -15.82 -4.58 0.28
N PHE A 74 -16.03 -5.85 -0.08
CA PHE A 74 -17.36 -6.35 -0.43
C PHE A 74 -18.31 -6.36 0.78
N VAL A 75 -17.80 -6.66 1.98
CA VAL A 75 -18.56 -6.56 3.23
C VAL A 75 -18.97 -5.11 3.49
N LEU A 76 -18.03 -4.16 3.44
CA LEU A 76 -18.32 -2.72 3.62
C LEU A 76 -19.31 -2.21 2.58
N ARG A 77 -19.20 -2.68 1.33
CA ARG A 77 -20.14 -2.36 0.25
C ARG A 77 -21.54 -2.88 0.56
N ARG A 78 -21.66 -4.12 1.02
CA ARG A 78 -22.96 -4.75 1.34
C ARG A 78 -23.65 -4.07 2.52
N LEU A 79 -22.87 -3.58 3.49
CA LEU A 79 -23.37 -2.86 4.65
C LEU A 79 -23.70 -1.38 4.39
N GLY A 80 -23.42 -0.87 3.18
CA GLY A 80 -23.61 0.56 2.87
C GLY A 80 -22.64 1.50 3.61
N LEU A 81 -21.61 0.96 4.26
CA LEU A 81 -20.63 1.71 5.05
C LEU A 81 -19.46 2.23 4.21
N LEU A 82 -19.61 2.23 2.89
CA LEU A 82 -18.52 2.49 1.99
C LEU A 82 -18.29 4.00 1.90
N ASN A 83 -17.31 4.49 2.67
CA ASN A 83 -16.81 5.85 2.63
C ASN A 83 -15.28 5.86 2.62
N ARG A 84 -14.66 7.02 2.36
CA ARG A 84 -13.19 7.16 2.30
C ARG A 84 -12.53 6.75 3.61
N GLY A 85 -13.11 7.17 4.74
CA GLY A 85 -12.55 6.91 6.08
C GLY A 85 -12.52 5.42 6.45
N THR A 86 -13.55 4.65 6.13
CA THR A 86 -13.59 3.19 6.38
C THR A 86 -12.59 2.45 5.52
N ILE A 87 -12.37 2.89 4.28
CA ILE A 87 -11.34 2.31 3.40
C ILE A 87 -9.94 2.65 3.92
N TRP A 88 -9.69 3.87 4.39
CA TRP A 88 -8.42 4.22 5.04
C TRP A 88 -8.18 3.42 6.31
N LEU A 89 -9.18 3.32 7.18
CA LEU A 89 -9.09 2.55 8.42
C LEU A 89 -8.80 1.07 8.11
N ALA A 90 -9.50 0.49 7.13
CA ALA A 90 -9.27 -0.88 6.69
C ALA A 90 -7.85 -1.05 6.13
N GLY A 91 -7.39 -0.16 5.25
CA GLY A 91 -6.03 -0.20 4.71
C GLY A 91 -4.96 -0.11 5.78
N ALA A 92 -5.08 0.85 6.69
CA ALA A 92 -4.15 1.02 7.80
C ALA A 92 -4.15 -0.20 8.75
N ALA A 93 -5.33 -0.75 9.06
CA ALA A 93 -5.45 -1.94 9.89
C ALA A 93 -4.84 -3.19 9.22
N ILE A 94 -5.09 -3.40 7.93
CA ILE A 94 -4.49 -4.50 7.16
C ILE A 94 -2.96 -4.35 7.13
N GLY A 95 -2.45 -3.14 6.90
CA GLY A 95 -1.02 -2.86 6.89
C GLY A 95 -0.37 -3.15 8.25
N ALA A 96 -0.94 -2.62 9.34
CA ALA A 96 -0.47 -2.87 10.69
C ALA A 96 -0.51 -4.35 11.07
N ALA A 97 -1.64 -5.02 10.81
CA ALA A 97 -1.81 -6.44 11.08
C ALA A 97 -0.83 -7.29 10.27
N GLY A 98 -0.62 -6.97 8.99
CA GLY A 98 0.36 -7.62 8.14
C GLY A 98 1.77 -7.53 8.71
N ALA A 99 2.19 -6.34 9.16
CA ALA A 99 3.50 -6.17 9.79
C ALA A 99 3.63 -6.94 11.11
N LEU A 100 2.58 -7.00 11.94
CA LEU A 100 2.61 -7.78 13.18
C LEU A 100 2.70 -9.28 12.91
N VAL A 101 2.01 -9.78 11.88
CA VAL A 101 2.05 -11.18 11.46
C VAL A 101 3.40 -11.54 10.82
N LEU A 102 4.00 -10.63 10.05
CA LEU A 102 5.30 -10.84 9.42
C LEU A 102 6.49 -10.62 10.38
N ALA A 103 6.30 -9.83 11.45
CA ALA A 103 7.35 -9.52 12.43
C ALA A 103 8.13 -10.73 12.96
N PRO A 104 7.53 -11.89 13.32
CA PRO A 104 8.29 -13.07 13.75
C PRO A 104 9.14 -13.67 12.62
N TYR A 105 8.69 -13.60 11.37
CA TYR A 105 9.39 -14.17 10.21
C TYR A 105 10.52 -13.26 9.68
N LEU A 106 10.41 -11.95 9.92
CA LEU A 106 11.43 -10.95 9.57
C LEU A 106 12.55 -10.81 10.62
N ARG A 107 12.46 -11.52 11.75
CA ARG A 107 13.47 -11.51 12.83
C ARG A 107 14.57 -12.57 12.66
N GLY A 108 14.45 -13.47 11.69
CA GLY A 108 15.53 -14.37 11.29
C GLY A 108 16.36 -13.74 10.17
N ASP A 109 17.65 -13.56 10.38
CA ASP A 109 18.61 -13.00 9.40
C ASP A 109 18.46 -13.62 7.99
N PRO A 110 18.61 -12.82 6.91
CA PRO A 110 19.51 -11.66 6.77
C PRO A 110 18.84 -10.28 6.69
N PHE A 111 17.52 -10.18 6.89
CA PHE A 111 16.77 -8.92 6.78
C PHE A 111 16.29 -8.43 8.16
N SER A 112 17.23 -8.08 9.05
CA SER A 112 16.90 -7.45 10.34
C SER A 112 16.42 -5.99 10.19
N ILE A 113 15.49 -5.75 9.25
CA ILE A 113 14.81 -4.49 9.06
C ILE A 113 13.75 -4.37 10.16
N ARG A 114 13.96 -3.46 11.11
CA ARG A 114 12.90 -3.05 12.03
C ARG A 114 11.80 -2.40 11.18
N PHE A 115 10.79 -3.17 10.81
CA PHE A 115 9.62 -2.69 10.09
C PHE A 115 8.51 -2.39 11.10
N PRO A 116 8.44 -1.16 11.63
CA PRO A 116 7.48 -0.85 12.67
C PRO A 116 6.06 -0.88 12.10
N TRP A 117 5.12 -1.37 12.92
CA TRP A 117 3.71 -1.52 12.53
C TRP A 117 3.06 -0.21 12.06
N TRP A 118 3.52 0.94 12.56
CA TRP A 118 3.01 2.25 12.16
C TRP A 118 3.43 2.64 10.73
N VAL A 119 4.63 2.28 10.28
CA VAL A 119 5.04 2.47 8.87
C VAL A 119 4.16 1.63 7.97
N ALA A 120 3.93 0.37 8.34
CA ALA A 120 3.06 -0.52 7.60
C ALA A 120 1.62 -0.01 7.52
N ALA A 121 1.11 0.57 8.61
CA ALA A 121 -0.20 1.22 8.65
C ALA A 121 -0.28 2.41 7.66
N LEU A 122 0.76 3.26 7.63
CA LEU A 122 0.82 4.39 6.69
C LEU A 122 0.87 3.91 5.24
N LEU A 123 1.65 2.87 4.93
CA LEU A 123 1.69 2.29 3.59
C LEU A 123 0.35 1.69 3.19
N GLY A 124 -0.33 1.00 4.11
CA GLY A 124 -1.70 0.52 3.91
C GLY A 124 -2.70 1.64 3.64
N LEU A 125 -2.54 2.79 4.31
CA LEU A 125 -3.34 3.98 4.06
C LEU A 125 -3.06 4.58 2.68
N VAL A 126 -1.80 4.65 2.25
CA VAL A 126 -1.43 5.10 0.89
C VAL A 126 -2.06 4.22 -0.18
N SER A 127 -2.00 2.89 -0.04
CA SER A 127 -2.69 1.96 -0.93
C SER A 127 -4.20 2.17 -0.92
N ALA A 128 -4.81 2.35 0.25
CA ALA A 128 -6.25 2.61 0.38
C ALA A 128 -6.67 3.94 -0.29
N GLU A 129 -5.82 4.96 -0.23
CA GLU A 129 -6.06 6.24 -0.89
C GLU A 129 -5.99 6.11 -2.42
N VAL A 130 -4.96 5.45 -2.96
CA VAL A 130 -4.86 5.18 -4.41
C VAL A 130 -6.06 4.35 -4.88
N PHE A 131 -6.46 3.35 -4.10
CA PHE A 131 -7.66 2.56 -4.38
C PHE A 131 -8.91 3.42 -4.44
N TRP A 132 -9.12 4.28 -3.43
CA TRP A 132 -10.26 5.19 -3.36
C TRP A 132 -10.31 6.11 -4.57
N TRP A 133 -9.18 6.69 -4.94
CA TRP A 133 -9.06 7.65 -6.02
C TRP A 133 -9.42 7.03 -7.39
N ILE A 134 -8.83 5.87 -7.73
CA ILE A 134 -9.13 5.14 -8.97
C ILE A 134 -10.60 4.71 -9.01
N ARG A 135 -11.11 4.20 -7.88
CA ARG A 135 -12.49 3.73 -7.75
C ARG A 135 -13.51 4.87 -7.87
N SER A 136 -13.16 6.06 -7.37
CA SER A 136 -14.03 7.24 -7.38
C SER A 136 -13.95 8.03 -8.68
N GLY A 137 -12.99 7.72 -9.55
CA GLY A 137 -12.89 8.33 -10.87
C GLY A 137 -12.34 9.74 -10.89
N HIS A 138 -11.62 10.17 -9.85
CA HIS A 138 -10.78 11.36 -9.98
C HIS A 138 -9.58 10.99 -10.86
N LEU A 139 -9.69 11.17 -12.16
CA LEU A 139 -8.48 11.27 -13.00
C LEU A 139 -7.95 12.70 -12.84
N PRO A 140 -6.64 12.91 -12.65
CA PRO A 140 -6.07 14.24 -12.57
C PRO A 140 -6.12 14.83 -13.99
N GLY A 141 -7.16 15.62 -14.26
CA GLY A 141 -7.39 16.18 -15.59
C GLY A 141 -8.84 16.56 -15.90
N GLU A 142 -9.83 16.08 -15.15
CA GLU A 142 -11.20 16.60 -15.26
C GLU A 142 -11.36 17.82 -14.33
N THR A 143 -10.82 18.96 -14.78
CA THR A 143 -11.30 20.27 -14.35
C THR A 143 -12.76 20.39 -14.77
N ARG A 144 -13.65 20.64 -13.79
CA ARG A 144 -15.03 21.03 -14.03
C ARG A 144 -15.12 22.37 -14.73
#